data_AF-A0A0P1B4G1-F1
#
_entry.id   AF-A0A0P1B4G1-F1
#
_cell.length_a   1.000
_cell.length_b   1.000
_cell.length_c   1.000
_cell.angle_alpha   90.00
_cell.angle_beta   90.00
_cell.angle_gamma   90.00
#
_symmetry.space_group_name_H-M   'P 1'
#
loop_
_entity.id
_entity.type
_entity.pdbx_description
1 polymer ?
#
loop_
_entity_poly.entity_id
_entity_poly.type
_entity_poly.pdbx_seq_one_letter_code
_entity_poly.pdbx_strand_id
1 'polypeptide(L)'
;MPETLLRARLLYGAVALSASVFVFSFLQEREEREDEEIESLERPVSTELFFQAMKDMPQLSVQQRLEMRRFWRNLLNKKQKRQFLTDNKESDHTSKMKLMVRDVQVFAQEYKRVFPDIFPEKQVLDAAERAADAADVHPTAWSDIVGSTSSMIVSTGKRLNDIAKDTKDEVQLAMRRTARKVLESALDIVAARLKERVKDPDMPMFLKTNIDLGIEQFMPDVKMEILRKTREVFGQNGSIIKRDQTAKRQNDDDVDVPSGAKSPNIVPVAKRNVSLFCTVRGHILHHLFPHDKTIWRSFKDPYWVLYTCVGLLPIVGQLWWIFLFIIKDKTNEHQLCQFIVGFKVAQFITLGIVHMVLGISMYIKCVMLGSMELCQGETGPALEEVTACFFALQIVLVWAAFFRLPYTARPQEAAVLYRTKSSEIRDKEVLHDAFGNEVHLDRGGYLIKFCGYETVTFVITMAVASLVFWLPFESWQRKQLFYWIRTAYGLLSFPFLVFKVPVLANVLMHTRQMGYNERGDTVQFAVKKQHE
;
A
#
# COMPACT_ATOMS: atom_id res chain seq x y z
N MET A 1 26.11 -4.22 -44.21
CA MET A 1 24.64 -4.22 -43.96
C MET A 1 24.20 -4.57 -42.51
N PRO A 2 24.94 -5.32 -41.66
CA PRO A 2 24.47 -5.58 -40.27
C PRO A 2 24.60 -4.36 -39.33
N GLU A 3 25.51 -3.42 -39.59
CA GLU A 3 25.71 -2.24 -38.72
C GLU A 3 24.53 -1.26 -38.71
N THR A 4 23.84 -1.08 -39.85
CA THR A 4 22.68 -0.18 -39.94
C THR A 4 21.49 -0.72 -39.16
N LEU A 5 21.29 -2.04 -39.15
CA LEU A 5 20.22 -2.70 -38.39
C LEU A 5 20.50 -2.68 -36.88
N LEU A 6 21.77 -2.80 -36.48
CA LEU A 6 22.20 -2.69 -35.08
C LEU A 6 21.99 -1.25 -34.54
N ARG A 7 22.35 -0.23 -35.33
CA ARG A 7 22.11 1.18 -34.98
C ARG A 7 20.63 1.50 -34.86
N ALA A 8 19.80 0.99 -35.76
CA ALA A 8 18.35 1.17 -35.68
C ALA A 8 17.79 0.57 -34.38
N ARG A 9 18.17 -0.67 -34.03
CA ARG A 9 17.71 -1.33 -32.80
C ARG A 9 18.16 -0.62 -31.51
N LEU A 10 19.38 -0.08 -31.48
CA LEU A 10 19.85 0.75 -30.36
C LEU A 10 19.06 2.04 -30.23
N LEU A 11 18.71 2.69 -31.35
CA LEU A 11 17.89 3.90 -31.36
C LEU A 11 16.47 3.62 -30.86
N TYR A 12 15.83 2.54 -31.32
CA TYR A 12 14.50 2.15 -30.81
C TYR A 12 14.52 1.79 -29.32
N GLY A 13 15.58 1.11 -28.85
CA GLY A 13 15.77 0.83 -27.43
C GLY A 13 15.92 2.10 -26.59
N ALA A 14 16.72 3.07 -27.05
CA ALA A 14 16.92 4.35 -26.37
C ALA A 14 15.62 5.17 -26.32
N VAL A 15 14.83 5.18 -27.39
CA VAL A 15 13.54 5.89 -27.44
C VAL A 15 12.48 5.23 -26.54
N ALA A 16 12.41 3.90 -26.51
CA ALA A 16 11.50 3.20 -25.60
C ALA A 16 11.87 3.43 -24.13
N LEU A 17 13.16 3.51 -23.83
CA LEU A 17 13.67 3.83 -22.49
C LEU A 17 13.38 5.27 -22.07
N SER A 18 13.59 6.25 -22.95
CA SER A 18 13.27 7.64 -22.63
C SER A 18 11.77 7.84 -22.43
N ALA A 19 10.93 7.17 -23.21
CA ALA A 19 9.48 7.19 -23.02
C ALA A 19 9.06 6.59 -21.67
N SER A 20 9.68 5.47 -21.26
CA SER A 20 9.37 4.81 -19.99
C SER A 20 9.76 5.67 -18.78
N VAL A 21 10.95 6.30 -18.82
CA VAL A 21 11.41 7.23 -17.78
C VAL A 21 10.54 8.48 -17.72
N PHE A 22 10.14 9.02 -18.88
CA PHE A 22 9.25 10.17 -18.94
C PHE A 22 7.87 9.87 -18.35
N VAL A 23 7.29 8.70 -18.68
CA VAL A 23 6.01 8.26 -18.10
C VAL A 23 6.13 8.09 -16.59
N PHE A 24 7.23 7.52 -16.09
CA PHE A 24 7.43 7.35 -14.64
C PHE A 24 7.60 8.69 -13.92
N SER A 25 8.43 9.59 -14.46
CA SER A 25 8.61 10.95 -13.91
C SER A 25 7.29 11.71 -13.89
N PHE A 26 6.49 11.57 -14.94
CA PHE A 26 5.16 12.18 -15.04
C PHE A 26 4.17 11.60 -14.02
N LEU A 27 4.18 10.28 -13.80
CA LEU A 27 3.33 9.64 -12.80
C LEU A 27 3.72 10.04 -11.37
N GLN A 28 5.01 10.17 -11.07
CA GLN A 28 5.47 10.61 -9.76
C GLN A 28 5.11 12.07 -9.48
N GLU A 29 5.37 12.99 -10.43
CA GLU A 29 5.01 14.40 -10.28
C GLU A 29 3.49 14.57 -10.11
N ARG A 30 2.70 13.70 -10.75
CA ARG A 30 1.25 13.70 -10.61
C ARG A 30 0.80 13.21 -9.23
N GLU A 31 1.40 12.16 -8.68
CA GLU A 31 1.09 11.66 -7.32
C GLU A 31 1.39 12.74 -6.28
N GLU A 32 2.55 13.41 -6.38
CA GLU A 32 2.92 14.51 -5.49
C GLU A 32 1.93 15.68 -5.57
N ARG A 33 1.51 16.07 -6.78
CA ARG A 33 0.46 17.10 -6.96
C ARG A 33 -0.89 16.68 -6.41
N GLU A 34 -1.30 15.42 -6.61
CA GLU A 34 -2.57 14.92 -6.09
C GLU A 34 -2.59 14.90 -4.56
N ASP A 35 -1.49 14.54 -3.92
CA ASP A 35 -1.35 14.57 -2.45
C ASP A 35 -1.37 16.01 -1.92
N GLU A 36 -0.67 16.96 -2.57
CA GLU A 36 -0.74 18.39 -2.25
C GLU A 36 -2.16 18.95 -2.43
N GLU A 37 -2.86 18.56 -3.50
CA GLU A 37 -4.25 18.95 -3.74
C GLU A 37 -5.17 18.40 -2.63
N ILE A 38 -5.04 17.12 -2.26
CA ILE A 38 -5.83 16.52 -1.18
C ILE A 38 -5.58 17.24 0.15
N GLU A 39 -4.32 17.48 0.49
CA GLU A 39 -3.94 18.20 1.71
C GLU A 39 -4.54 19.62 1.71
N SER A 40 -4.47 20.33 0.59
CA SER A 40 -5.04 21.67 0.44
C SER A 40 -6.57 21.69 0.64
N LEU A 41 -7.26 20.61 0.25
CA LEU A 41 -8.71 20.45 0.33
C LEU A 41 -9.19 20.05 1.73
N GLU A 42 -8.34 19.43 2.54
CA GLU A 42 -8.63 19.03 3.92
C GLU A 42 -8.39 20.15 4.95
N ARG A 43 -8.03 21.35 4.50
CA ARG A 43 -7.85 22.49 5.41
C ARG A 43 -9.19 22.99 5.98
N PRO A 44 -9.27 23.29 7.29
CA PRO A 44 -10.48 23.84 7.89
C PRO A 44 -10.72 25.29 7.47
N VAL A 45 -11.98 25.63 7.23
CA VAL A 45 -12.42 27.00 6.95
C VAL A 45 -13.30 27.49 8.09
N SER A 46 -12.81 28.51 8.82
CA SER A 46 -13.62 29.21 9.81
C SER A 46 -14.60 30.16 9.13
N THR A 47 -15.82 30.22 9.65
CA THR A 47 -16.85 31.15 9.16
C THR A 47 -16.41 32.61 9.30
N GLU A 48 -15.72 32.94 10.38
CA GLU A 48 -15.24 34.31 10.64
C GLU A 48 -14.16 34.71 9.62
N LEU A 49 -13.18 33.83 9.41
CA LEU A 49 -12.08 34.04 8.46
C LEU A 49 -12.60 34.11 7.02
N PHE A 50 -13.60 33.30 6.66
CA PHE A 50 -14.24 33.37 5.35
C PHE A 50 -14.88 34.74 5.09
N PHE A 51 -15.63 35.27 6.07
CA PHE A 51 -16.24 36.59 5.92
C PHE A 51 -15.23 37.73 5.97
N GLN A 52 -14.11 37.56 6.68
CA GLN A 52 -12.99 38.49 6.64
C GLN A 52 -12.35 38.49 5.24
N ALA A 53 -11.97 37.34 4.71
CA ALA A 53 -11.43 37.20 3.35
C ALA A 53 -12.37 37.79 2.29
N MET A 54 -13.69 37.57 2.42
CA MET A 54 -14.69 38.15 1.51
C MET A 54 -14.78 39.69 1.60
N LYS A 55 -14.56 40.29 2.78
CA LYS A 55 -14.54 41.76 2.93
C LYS A 55 -13.31 42.38 2.27
N ASP A 56 -12.19 41.67 2.35
CA ASP A 56 -10.89 42.09 1.83
C ASP A 56 -10.79 41.98 0.30
N MET A 57 -11.83 41.48 -0.38
CA MET A 57 -11.94 41.43 -1.83
C MET A 57 -12.60 42.71 -2.39
N PRO A 58 -11.83 43.64 -3.00
CA PRO A 58 -12.35 44.92 -3.49
C PRO A 58 -13.18 44.78 -4.77
N GLN A 59 -13.02 43.67 -5.51
CA GLN A 59 -13.66 43.45 -6.81
C GLN A 59 -15.10 42.93 -6.72
N LEU A 60 -15.60 42.64 -5.52
CA LEU A 60 -16.94 42.08 -5.33
C LEU A 60 -18.02 43.16 -5.32
N SER A 61 -18.99 43.03 -6.22
CA SER A 61 -20.19 43.87 -6.18
C SER A 61 -21.01 43.61 -4.91
N VAL A 62 -21.83 44.57 -4.48
CA VAL A 62 -22.71 44.42 -3.32
C VAL A 62 -23.63 43.20 -3.48
N GLN A 63 -24.13 42.98 -4.70
CA GLN A 63 -24.97 41.83 -5.03
C GLN A 63 -24.20 40.51 -4.89
N GLN A 64 -22.96 40.43 -5.38
CA GLN A 64 -22.12 39.25 -5.23
C GLN A 64 -21.82 38.94 -3.76
N ARG A 65 -21.54 39.95 -2.92
CA ARG A 65 -21.33 39.75 -1.47
C ARG A 65 -22.57 39.20 -0.77
N LEU A 66 -23.76 39.63 -1.16
CA LEU A 66 -25.01 39.10 -0.63
C LEU A 66 -25.22 37.64 -1.02
N GLU A 67 -24.89 37.28 -2.26
CA GLU A 67 -25.00 35.92 -2.76
C GLU A 67 -23.98 34.98 -2.12
N MET A 68 -22.74 35.44 -1.87
CA MET A 68 -21.75 34.68 -1.09
C MET A 68 -22.24 34.40 0.34
N ARG A 69 -22.90 35.36 1.00
CA ARG A 69 -23.53 35.16 2.32
C ARG A 69 -24.71 34.20 2.29
N ARG A 70 -25.51 34.20 1.22
CA ARG A 70 -26.61 33.24 1.01
C ARG A 70 -26.06 31.83 0.80
N PHE A 71 -25.06 31.70 -0.07
CA PHE A 71 -24.31 30.47 -0.29
C PHE A 71 -23.77 29.89 1.03
N TRP A 72 -23.06 30.67 1.83
CA TRP A 72 -22.46 30.18 3.08
C TRP A 72 -23.51 29.68 4.09
N ARG A 73 -24.63 30.39 4.23
CA ARG A 73 -25.76 29.94 5.06
C ARG A 73 -26.37 28.63 4.56
N ASN A 74 -26.55 28.50 3.25
CA ASN A 74 -27.07 27.28 2.64
C ASN A 74 -26.12 26.10 2.83
N LEU A 75 -24.81 26.34 2.75
CA LEU A 75 -23.77 25.34 3.03
C LEU A 75 -23.84 24.84 4.47
N LEU A 76 -23.85 25.76 5.45
CA LEU A 76 -23.96 25.41 6.86
C LEU A 76 -25.26 24.65 7.16
N ASN A 77 -26.39 25.12 6.64
CA ASN A 77 -27.68 24.44 6.80
C ASN A 77 -27.68 23.03 6.17
N LYS A 78 -27.12 22.87 4.98
CA LYS A 78 -27.03 21.56 4.31
C LYS A 78 -26.15 20.61 5.10
N LYS A 79 -25.02 21.09 5.62
CA LYS A 79 -24.11 20.29 6.44
C LYS A 79 -24.74 19.94 7.78
N GLN A 80 -25.47 20.85 8.41
CA GLN A 80 -26.21 20.61 9.65
C GLN A 80 -27.30 19.54 9.43
N LYS A 81 -28.06 19.60 8.32
CA LYS A 81 -29.03 18.56 7.95
C LYS A 81 -28.39 17.19 7.73
N ARG A 82 -27.24 17.13 7.05
CA ARG A 82 -26.47 15.88 6.88
C ARG A 82 -26.00 15.33 8.22
N GLN A 83 -25.57 16.21 9.12
CA GLN A 83 -25.19 15.83 10.47
C GLN A 83 -26.38 15.27 11.24
N PHE A 84 -27.55 15.92 11.24
CA PHE A 84 -28.77 15.37 11.86
C PHE A 84 -29.15 13.97 11.34
N LEU A 85 -29.01 13.71 10.05
CA LEU A 85 -29.27 12.37 9.48
C LEU A 85 -28.24 11.32 9.91
N THR A 86 -27.05 11.75 10.30
CA THR A 86 -25.96 10.88 10.77
C THR A 86 -26.00 10.70 12.29
N ASP A 87 -26.38 11.75 13.03
CA ASP A 87 -26.47 11.84 14.50
C ASP A 87 -27.68 11.11 15.10
N ASN A 88 -28.64 10.64 14.29
CA ASN A 88 -29.73 9.77 14.77
C ASN A 88 -29.24 8.41 15.33
N LYS A 89 -27.92 8.17 15.39
CA LYS A 89 -27.32 6.96 15.95
C LYS A 89 -26.37 7.16 17.13
N GLU A 90 -26.03 8.38 17.53
CA GLU A 90 -25.23 8.59 18.75
C GLU A 90 -25.28 10.06 19.17
N SER A 91 -25.96 10.35 20.27
CA SER A 91 -26.16 11.70 20.78
C SER A 91 -24.98 12.13 21.66
N ASP A 92 -23.97 12.76 21.07
CA ASP A 92 -23.06 13.61 21.84
C ASP A 92 -22.97 15.02 21.23
N HIS A 93 -23.65 15.95 21.90
CA HIS A 93 -23.76 17.35 21.50
C HIS A 93 -22.52 18.11 21.96
N THR A 94 -21.65 18.51 21.01
CA THR A 94 -20.88 19.80 20.98
C THR A 94 -19.68 19.77 20.02
N SER A 95 -19.55 18.80 19.10
CA SER A 95 -18.58 18.91 18.01
C SER A 95 -18.92 20.11 17.12
N LYS A 96 -18.20 21.22 17.32
CA LYS A 96 -18.30 22.44 16.52
C LYS A 96 -18.02 22.04 15.06
N MET A 97 -19.02 22.16 14.18
CA MET A 97 -18.92 21.75 12.78
C MET A 97 -17.65 22.30 12.13
N LYS A 98 -16.67 21.42 11.89
CA LYS A 98 -15.45 21.76 11.15
C LYS A 98 -15.78 21.71 9.66
N LEU A 99 -15.88 22.87 9.02
CA LEU A 99 -16.08 22.98 7.56
C LEU A 99 -14.72 22.86 6.87
N MET A 100 -14.61 22.05 5.83
CA MET A 100 -13.34 21.86 5.09
C MET A 100 -13.43 22.60 3.74
N VAL A 101 -12.29 23.00 3.17
CA VAL A 101 -12.24 23.65 1.84
C VAL A 101 -12.95 22.78 0.78
N ARG A 102 -12.76 21.45 0.84
CA ARG A 102 -13.46 20.48 -0.02
C ARG A 102 -14.98 20.60 0.03
N ASP A 103 -15.55 20.79 1.23
CA ASP A 103 -17.01 20.93 1.40
C ASP A 103 -17.52 22.20 0.69
N VAL A 104 -16.75 23.28 0.77
CA VAL A 104 -17.06 24.55 0.11
C VAL A 104 -16.99 24.38 -1.41
N GLN A 105 -15.96 23.73 -1.93
CA GLN A 105 -15.78 23.55 -3.37
C GLN A 105 -16.86 22.68 -4.01
N VAL A 106 -17.16 21.52 -3.42
CA VAL A 106 -18.22 20.62 -3.90
C VAL A 106 -19.57 21.34 -3.89
N PHE A 107 -19.87 22.07 -2.82
CA PHE A 107 -21.13 22.81 -2.74
C PHE A 107 -21.16 24.03 -3.66
N ALA A 108 -20.04 24.71 -3.90
CA ALA A 108 -19.95 25.82 -4.85
C ALA A 108 -20.28 25.37 -6.28
N GLN A 109 -19.77 24.21 -6.69
CA GLN A 109 -20.09 23.61 -7.99
C GLN A 109 -21.58 23.25 -8.11
N GLU A 110 -22.16 22.64 -7.07
CA GLU A 110 -23.59 22.36 -7.02
C GLU A 110 -24.43 23.65 -7.07
N TYR A 111 -24.02 24.68 -6.32
CA TYR A 111 -24.73 25.96 -6.24
C TYR A 111 -24.66 26.74 -7.56
N LYS A 112 -23.51 26.72 -8.24
CA LYS A 112 -23.35 27.32 -9.57
C LYS A 112 -24.28 26.69 -10.61
N ARG A 113 -24.50 25.37 -10.56
CA ARG A 113 -25.45 24.70 -11.47
C ARG A 113 -26.88 25.21 -11.30
N VAL A 114 -27.25 25.63 -10.09
CA VAL A 114 -28.59 26.18 -9.81
C VAL A 114 -28.65 27.68 -10.12
N PHE A 115 -27.55 28.41 -9.93
CA PHE A 115 -27.49 29.87 -10.10
C PHE A 115 -26.30 30.32 -10.99
N PRO A 116 -26.28 29.97 -12.29
CA PRO A 116 -25.11 30.16 -13.14
C PRO A 116 -24.74 31.63 -13.36
N ASP A 117 -25.74 32.51 -13.48
CA ASP A 117 -25.51 33.91 -13.89
C ASP A 117 -25.14 34.84 -12.74
N ILE A 118 -25.44 34.42 -11.50
CA ILE A 118 -25.40 35.28 -10.32
C ILE A 118 -24.27 34.87 -9.36
N PHE A 119 -23.91 33.58 -9.33
CA PHE A 119 -23.01 33.04 -8.31
C PHE A 119 -21.52 33.27 -8.66
N PRO A 120 -20.76 34.03 -7.84
CA PRO A 120 -19.34 34.30 -8.08
C PRO A 120 -18.47 33.14 -7.57
N GLU A 121 -18.50 31.99 -8.27
CA GLU A 121 -17.81 30.75 -7.84
C GLU A 121 -16.32 30.98 -7.54
N LYS A 122 -15.60 31.66 -8.44
CA LYS A 122 -14.14 31.89 -8.28
C LYS A 122 -13.82 32.67 -7.01
N GLN A 123 -14.62 33.68 -6.68
CA GLN A 123 -14.42 34.52 -5.51
C GLN A 123 -14.79 33.78 -4.21
N VAL A 124 -15.74 32.84 -4.27
CA VAL A 124 -16.06 31.96 -3.13
C VAL A 124 -14.91 30.99 -2.84
N LEU A 125 -14.32 30.40 -3.88
CA LEU A 125 -13.19 29.48 -3.71
C LEU A 125 -11.94 30.22 -3.18
N ASP A 126 -11.61 31.38 -3.75
CA ASP A 126 -10.50 32.23 -3.28
C ASP A 126 -10.71 32.70 -1.84
N ALA A 127 -11.95 33.04 -1.44
CA ALA A 127 -12.24 33.44 -0.06
C ALA A 127 -12.13 32.27 0.93
N ALA A 128 -12.47 31.06 0.50
CA ALA A 128 -12.33 29.86 1.32
C ALA A 128 -10.86 29.44 1.49
N GLU A 129 -10.06 29.56 0.43
CA GLU A 129 -8.62 29.27 0.45
C GLU A 129 -7.87 30.25 1.36
N ARG A 130 -8.07 31.57 1.19
CA ARG A 130 -7.48 32.58 2.08
C ARG A 130 -7.89 32.42 3.55
N ALA A 131 -9.11 31.97 3.79
CA ALA A 131 -9.60 31.71 5.13
C ALA A 131 -8.99 30.45 5.76
N ALA A 132 -8.64 29.45 4.94
CA ALA A 132 -7.88 28.29 5.37
C ALA A 132 -6.42 28.68 5.68
N ASP A 133 -5.77 29.43 4.79
CA ASP A 133 -4.40 29.92 5.00
C ASP A 133 -4.28 30.77 6.28
N ALA A 134 -5.25 31.65 6.52
CA ALA A 134 -5.29 32.47 7.74
C ALA A 134 -5.51 31.65 9.02
N ALA A 135 -6.16 30.48 8.93
CA ALA A 135 -6.34 29.59 10.06
C ALA A 135 -5.04 28.87 10.45
N ASP A 136 -4.17 28.58 9.47
CA ASP A 136 -2.87 27.94 9.69
C ASP A 136 -1.84 28.92 10.28
N VAL A 137 -1.89 30.19 9.87
CA VAL A 137 -0.97 31.25 10.36
C VAL A 137 -1.32 31.72 11.77
N HIS A 138 -2.58 31.62 12.18
CA HIS A 138 -3.03 31.99 13.53
C HIS A 138 -3.51 30.78 14.32
N PRO A 139 -2.59 29.95 14.89
CA PRO A 139 -2.97 29.02 15.94
C PRO A 139 -3.57 29.86 17.07
N THR A 140 -4.87 29.68 17.29
CA THR A 140 -5.73 30.53 18.11
C THR A 140 -5.08 30.99 19.41
N ALA A 141 -4.84 32.31 19.53
CA ALA A 141 -4.42 33.01 20.74
C ALA A 141 -5.48 33.04 21.86
N TRP A 142 -6.41 32.07 21.88
CA TRP A 142 -7.49 31.95 22.84
C TRP A 142 -7.07 31.26 24.17
N SER A 143 -5.78 31.02 24.40
CA SER A 143 -5.23 30.60 25.70
C SER A 143 -4.87 31.76 26.63
N ASP A 144 -4.76 33.00 26.13
CA ASP A 144 -4.20 34.13 26.90
C ASP A 144 -5.25 35.16 27.38
N ILE A 145 -6.54 34.96 27.07
CA ILE A 145 -7.61 35.94 27.36
C ILE A 145 -8.65 35.37 28.35
N VAL A 146 -8.20 34.62 29.36
CA VAL A 146 -9.02 34.31 30.57
C VAL A 146 -8.25 34.68 31.85
N GLY A 147 -7.41 35.72 31.78
CA GLY A 147 -6.51 36.14 32.87
C GLY A 147 -6.91 37.43 33.59
N SER A 148 -8.03 38.09 33.27
CA SER A 148 -8.21 39.49 33.69
C SER A 148 -9.61 39.84 34.21
N THR A 149 -10.17 39.05 35.13
CA THR A 149 -11.15 39.57 36.12
C THR A 149 -11.38 38.57 37.25
N SER A 150 -10.50 38.53 38.26
CA SER A 150 -10.82 37.96 39.58
C SER A 150 -9.71 38.29 40.58
N SER A 151 -9.81 39.43 41.27
CA SER A 151 -8.89 39.77 42.38
C SER A 151 -9.60 39.94 43.72
N MET A 152 -10.93 39.85 43.79
CA MET A 152 -11.68 40.08 45.03
C MET A 152 -12.45 38.85 45.59
N ILE A 153 -12.45 37.71 44.89
CA ILE A 153 -12.93 36.39 45.38
C ILE A 153 -11.74 35.47 45.77
N VAL A 154 -10.51 35.98 45.67
CA VAL A 154 -9.26 35.19 45.69
C VAL A 154 -8.83 34.72 47.09
N SER A 155 -9.28 35.36 48.18
CA SER A 155 -8.73 35.02 49.51
C SER A 155 -9.40 33.79 50.17
N THR A 156 -10.68 33.54 49.90
CA THR A 156 -11.38 32.32 50.39
C THR A 156 -11.41 31.22 49.34
N GLY A 157 -11.36 31.60 48.05
CA GLY A 157 -11.16 30.68 46.93
C GLY A 157 -9.77 30.03 46.94
N LYS A 158 -8.71 30.66 47.47
CA LYS A 158 -7.37 30.04 47.51
C LYS A 158 -7.32 28.76 48.32
N ARG A 159 -7.92 28.71 49.51
CA ARG A 159 -7.91 27.47 50.33
C ARG A 159 -8.76 26.35 49.75
N LEU A 160 -9.93 26.67 49.17
CA LEU A 160 -10.75 25.68 48.46
C LEU A 160 -10.14 25.26 47.13
N ASN A 161 -9.46 26.16 46.43
CA ASN A 161 -8.73 25.86 45.20
C ASN A 161 -7.45 25.06 45.50
N ASP A 162 -6.78 25.31 46.62
CA ASP A 162 -5.63 24.51 47.05
C ASP A 162 -6.09 23.09 47.44
N ILE A 163 -7.23 22.94 48.15
CA ILE A 163 -7.83 21.62 48.47
C ILE A 163 -8.39 20.94 47.20
N ALA A 164 -9.03 21.68 46.30
CA ALA A 164 -9.55 21.17 45.03
C ALA A 164 -8.42 20.83 44.05
N LYS A 165 -7.29 21.53 44.12
CA LYS A 165 -6.09 21.27 43.33
C LYS A 165 -5.36 20.04 43.87
N ASP A 166 -5.25 19.89 45.20
CA ASP A 166 -4.68 18.69 45.81
C ASP A 166 -5.52 17.44 45.47
N THR A 167 -6.86 17.54 45.59
CA THR A 167 -7.76 16.43 45.19
C THR A 167 -7.81 16.22 43.68
N LYS A 168 -7.70 17.26 42.85
CA LYS A 168 -7.60 17.11 41.39
C LYS A 168 -6.30 16.42 41.00
N ASP A 169 -5.18 16.80 41.60
CA ASP A 169 -3.87 16.22 41.32
C ASP A 169 -3.83 14.76 41.79
N GLU A 170 -4.40 14.44 42.96
CA GLU A 170 -4.52 13.07 43.46
C GLU A 170 -5.44 12.21 42.56
N VAL A 171 -6.60 12.74 42.14
CA VAL A 171 -7.53 12.05 41.23
C VAL A 171 -6.93 11.90 39.83
N GLN A 172 -6.22 12.90 39.31
CA GLN A 172 -5.53 12.80 38.02
C GLN A 172 -4.41 11.75 38.09
N LEU A 173 -3.68 11.69 39.20
CA LEU A 173 -2.61 10.75 39.40
C LEU A 173 -3.15 9.31 39.58
N ALA A 174 -4.26 9.14 40.30
CA ALA A 174 -4.99 7.87 40.38
C ALA A 174 -5.55 7.43 39.03
N MET A 175 -6.18 8.33 38.27
CA MET A 175 -6.72 8.05 36.93
C MET A 175 -5.60 7.67 35.95
N ARG A 176 -4.45 8.36 35.99
CA ARG A 176 -3.28 8.02 35.17
C ARG A 176 -2.72 6.64 35.52
N ARG A 177 -2.69 6.27 36.81
CA ARG A 177 -2.29 4.92 37.24
C ARG A 177 -3.25 3.86 36.73
N THR A 178 -4.56 4.10 36.81
CA THR A 178 -5.57 3.14 36.31
C THR A 178 -5.53 3.01 34.81
N ALA A 179 -5.48 4.13 34.07
CA ALA A 179 -5.38 4.12 32.61
C ALA A 179 -4.11 3.40 32.13
N ARG A 180 -2.98 3.61 32.81
CA ARG A 180 -1.73 2.88 32.52
C ARG A 180 -1.92 1.37 32.72
N LYS A 181 -2.49 0.92 33.84
CA LYS A 181 -2.74 -0.51 34.09
C LYS A 181 -3.66 -1.14 33.05
N VAL A 182 -4.72 -0.44 32.65
CA VAL A 182 -5.67 -0.92 31.62
C VAL A 182 -4.99 -1.01 30.26
N LEU A 183 -4.21 0.00 29.87
CA LEU A 183 -3.48 0.00 28.60
C LEU A 183 -2.38 -1.08 28.58
N GLU A 184 -1.66 -1.27 29.68
CA GLU A 184 -0.68 -2.36 29.83
C GLU A 184 -1.36 -3.72 29.64
N SER A 185 -2.51 -3.94 30.30
CA SER A 185 -3.28 -5.18 30.17
C SER A 185 -3.83 -5.38 28.75
N ALA A 186 -4.31 -4.32 28.10
CA ALA A 186 -4.78 -4.40 26.72
C ALA A 186 -3.65 -4.75 25.75
N LEU A 187 -2.46 -4.17 25.95
CA LEU A 187 -1.28 -4.46 25.13
C LEU A 187 -0.75 -5.88 25.37
N ASP A 188 -0.89 -6.41 26.59
CA ASP A 188 -0.59 -7.82 26.87
C ASP A 188 -1.56 -8.78 26.14
N ILE A 189 -2.86 -8.45 26.09
CA ILE A 189 -3.84 -9.22 25.31
C ILE A 189 -3.52 -9.16 23.82
N VAL A 190 -3.14 -7.99 23.30
CA VAL A 190 -2.73 -7.83 21.90
C VAL A 190 -1.46 -8.62 21.61
N ALA A 191 -0.47 -8.59 22.50
CA ALA A 191 0.76 -9.37 22.36
C ALA A 191 0.47 -10.88 22.34
N ALA A 192 -0.40 -11.36 23.23
CA ALA A 192 -0.82 -12.76 23.25
C ALA A 192 -1.54 -13.17 21.95
N ARG A 193 -2.48 -12.34 21.47
CA ARG A 193 -3.18 -12.58 20.21
C ARG A 193 -2.26 -12.50 18.99
N LEU A 194 -1.26 -11.60 19.03
CA LEU A 194 -0.26 -11.48 17.98
C LEU A 194 0.63 -12.73 17.95
N LYS A 195 1.10 -13.21 19.11
CA LYS A 195 1.83 -14.48 19.23
C LYS A 195 1.02 -15.63 18.63
N GLU A 196 -0.26 -15.74 18.98
CA GLU A 196 -1.14 -16.80 18.47
C GLU A 196 -1.37 -16.69 16.96
N ARG A 197 -1.60 -15.48 16.43
CA ARG A 197 -1.84 -15.24 15.00
C ARG A 197 -0.59 -15.43 14.13
N VAL A 198 0.59 -15.09 14.64
CA VAL A 198 1.85 -15.17 13.89
C VAL A 198 2.39 -16.59 13.88
N LYS A 199 2.10 -17.38 14.92
CA LYS A 199 2.51 -18.77 15.01
C LYS A 199 1.64 -19.64 14.12
N ASP A 200 2.31 -20.29 13.19
CA ASP A 200 1.72 -21.35 12.39
C ASP A 200 1.95 -22.70 13.10
N PRO A 201 0.94 -23.59 13.20
CA PRO A 201 1.10 -24.91 13.79
C PRO A 201 2.26 -25.70 13.14
N ASP A 202 2.47 -25.54 11.84
CA ASP A 202 3.51 -26.22 11.07
C ASP A 202 4.89 -25.56 11.15
N MET A 203 5.03 -24.38 11.76
CA MET A 203 6.30 -23.68 11.91
C MET A 203 7.30 -24.47 12.79
N PRO A 204 8.58 -24.54 12.42
CA PRO A 204 9.63 -25.15 13.25
C PRO A 204 9.70 -24.54 14.66
N MET A 205 9.95 -25.38 15.67
CA MET A 205 9.98 -24.96 17.07
C MET A 205 10.98 -23.84 17.34
N PHE A 206 12.16 -23.87 16.70
CA PHE A 206 13.16 -22.82 16.89
C PHE A 206 12.67 -21.43 16.45
N LEU A 207 11.86 -21.35 15.37
CA LEU A 207 11.29 -20.09 14.92
C LEU A 207 10.14 -19.62 15.81
N LYS A 208 9.31 -20.56 16.29
CA LYS A 208 8.26 -20.23 17.27
C LYS A 208 8.87 -19.59 18.51
N THR A 209 9.94 -20.18 19.06
CA THR A 209 10.67 -19.65 20.21
C THR A 209 11.31 -18.29 19.91
N ASN A 210 11.94 -18.12 18.74
CA ASN A 210 12.55 -16.84 18.38
C ASN A 210 11.52 -15.71 18.18
N ILE A 211 10.34 -16.03 17.64
CA ILE A 211 9.23 -15.07 17.52
C ILE A 211 8.69 -14.72 18.91
N ASP A 212 8.58 -15.70 19.81
CA ASP A 212 8.18 -15.44 21.20
C ASP A 212 9.15 -14.50 21.90
N LEU A 213 10.46 -14.79 21.82
CA LEU A 213 11.51 -13.95 22.38
C LEU A 213 11.52 -12.56 21.74
N GLY A 214 11.37 -12.48 20.42
CA GLY A 214 11.31 -11.22 19.69
C GLY A 214 10.11 -10.37 20.14
N ILE A 215 8.91 -10.94 20.20
CA ILE A 215 7.72 -10.23 20.67
C ILE A 215 7.90 -9.79 22.13
N GLU A 216 8.44 -10.64 23.00
CA GLU A 216 8.73 -10.28 24.40
C GLU A 216 9.76 -9.16 24.54
N GLN A 217 10.76 -9.13 23.66
CA GLN A 217 11.79 -8.10 23.65
C GLN A 217 11.27 -6.77 23.07
N PHE A 218 10.44 -6.79 22.02
CA PHE A 218 9.93 -5.59 21.36
C PHE A 218 8.68 -5.00 22.03
N MET A 219 7.86 -5.82 22.70
CA MET A 219 6.62 -5.32 23.31
C MET A 219 6.84 -4.22 24.36
N PRO A 220 7.87 -4.24 25.21
CA PRO A 220 8.19 -3.13 26.11
C PRO A 220 8.40 -1.80 25.36
N ASP A 221 9.11 -1.82 24.24
CA ASP A 221 9.38 -0.61 23.44
C ASP A 221 8.09 -0.11 22.76
N VAL A 222 7.31 -1.02 22.18
CA VAL A 222 6.00 -0.70 21.61
C VAL A 222 5.05 -0.15 22.68
N LYS A 223 5.05 -0.73 23.89
CA LYS A 223 4.30 -0.22 25.04
C LYS A 223 4.73 1.20 25.40
N MET A 224 6.03 1.46 25.48
CA MET A 224 6.57 2.77 25.80
C MET A 224 6.19 3.82 24.74
N GLU A 225 6.28 3.47 23.45
CA GLU A 225 5.95 4.37 22.36
C GLU A 225 4.44 4.64 22.27
N ILE A 226 3.59 3.62 22.43
CA ILE A 226 2.14 3.80 22.54
C ILE A 226 1.81 4.64 23.76
N LEU A 227 2.44 4.40 24.92
CA LEU A 227 2.25 5.21 26.13
C LEU A 227 2.69 6.67 25.93
N ARG A 228 3.76 6.91 25.18
CA ARG A 228 4.25 8.25 24.82
C ARG A 228 3.25 8.97 23.93
N LYS A 229 2.86 8.36 22.81
CA LYS A 229 1.84 8.93 21.90
C LYS A 229 0.49 9.12 22.58
N THR A 230 0.07 8.16 23.41
CA THR A 230 -1.12 8.28 24.24
C THR A 230 -0.98 9.49 25.18
N ARG A 231 0.16 9.67 25.85
CA ARG A 231 0.38 10.85 26.72
C ARG A 231 0.31 12.17 25.95
N GLU A 232 0.82 12.22 24.72
CA GLU A 232 0.74 13.40 23.85
C GLU A 232 -0.72 13.71 23.47
N VAL A 233 -1.46 12.70 23.01
CA VAL A 233 -2.89 12.83 22.65
C VAL A 233 -3.73 13.24 23.85
N PHE A 234 -3.52 12.62 25.02
CA PHE A 234 -4.25 12.96 26.25
C PHE A 234 -3.74 14.27 26.90
N GLY A 235 -2.50 14.68 26.62
CA GLY A 235 -1.91 15.93 27.09
C GLY A 235 -2.45 17.16 26.35
N GLN A 236 -2.74 17.01 25.05
CA GLN A 236 -3.37 18.06 24.24
C GLN A 236 -4.91 18.11 24.41
N ASN A 237 -5.57 17.01 24.78
CA ASN A 237 -7.04 16.92 24.85
C ASN A 237 -7.62 16.89 26.28
N GLY A 238 -7.02 17.63 27.22
CA GLY A 238 -7.45 17.69 28.63
C GLY A 238 -8.92 18.13 28.89
N SER A 239 -9.70 18.46 27.85
CA SER A 239 -11.13 18.78 27.96
C SER A 239 -12.09 17.70 27.44
N ILE A 240 -11.64 16.60 26.80
CA ILE A 240 -12.54 15.76 25.99
C ILE A 240 -12.82 14.35 26.56
N ILE A 241 -12.10 13.86 27.59
CA ILE A 241 -12.24 12.43 27.96
C ILE A 241 -12.59 12.24 29.45
N LYS A 242 -13.90 12.37 29.73
CA LYS A 242 -14.65 11.71 30.81
C LYS A 242 -16.06 11.55 30.23
N ARG A 243 -16.64 10.38 30.03
CA ARG A 243 -16.85 9.27 30.97
C ARG A 243 -17.74 8.28 30.22
N ASP A 244 -17.42 6.98 30.19
CA ASP A 244 -18.46 5.98 29.97
C ASP A 244 -18.06 4.60 30.50
N GLN A 245 -18.47 4.34 31.74
CA GLN A 245 -18.64 3.01 32.33
C GLN A 245 -19.67 3.16 33.45
N THR A 246 -20.93 2.82 33.19
CA THR A 246 -21.80 2.00 34.07
C THR A 246 -23.23 1.88 33.54
N ALA A 247 -23.80 0.66 33.69
CA ALA A 247 -25.23 0.27 33.58
C ALA A 247 -25.79 0.14 32.14
N LYS A 248 -26.68 -0.80 31.77
CA LYS A 248 -27.49 -1.80 32.48
C LYS A 248 -28.03 -2.82 31.45
N ARG A 249 -28.32 -4.05 31.92
CA ARG A 249 -29.17 -5.08 31.29
C ARG A 249 -30.59 -4.58 30.95
N GLN A 250 -31.21 -5.23 29.95
CA GLN A 250 -32.63 -5.33 29.50
C GLN A 250 -32.71 -4.99 28.00
N ASN A 251 -33.43 -5.68 27.11
CA ASN A 251 -34.39 -6.78 27.16
C ASN A 251 -34.33 -7.51 25.81
N ASP A 252 -34.71 -8.78 25.80
CA ASP A 252 -35.21 -9.50 24.62
C ASP A 252 -36.37 -8.71 23.99
N ASP A 253 -36.31 -8.50 22.67
CA ASP A 253 -37.50 -8.31 21.85
C ASP A 253 -37.23 -8.92 20.47
N ASP A 254 -38.08 -9.89 20.14
CA ASP A 254 -38.16 -10.61 18.88
C ASP A 254 -38.24 -9.64 17.69
N VAL A 255 -37.29 -9.76 16.77
CA VAL A 255 -37.42 -9.20 15.43
C VAL A 255 -37.61 -10.38 14.48
N ASP A 256 -38.87 -10.55 14.06
CA ASP A 256 -39.30 -11.46 13.02
C ASP A 256 -38.45 -11.28 11.76
N VAL A 257 -37.67 -12.32 11.45
CA VAL A 257 -36.99 -12.49 10.18
C VAL A 257 -38.06 -12.85 9.14
N PRO A 258 -38.25 -12.08 8.05
CA PRO A 258 -39.11 -12.50 6.97
C PRO A 258 -38.45 -13.69 6.24
N SER A 259 -38.87 -14.88 6.64
CA SER A 259 -38.69 -16.14 5.93
C SER A 259 -39.40 -16.07 4.58
N GLY A 260 -38.72 -15.54 3.57
CA GLY A 260 -39.27 -15.36 2.22
C GLY A 260 -38.23 -15.33 1.11
N ALA A 261 -37.04 -15.89 1.33
CA ALA A 261 -36.05 -16.04 0.25
C ALA A 261 -36.30 -17.37 -0.46
N LYS A 262 -37.03 -17.30 -1.58
CA LYS A 262 -37.16 -18.38 -2.57
C LYS A 262 -35.77 -18.90 -2.92
N SER A 263 -35.57 -20.20 -2.64
CA SER A 263 -34.39 -20.95 -3.04
C SER A 263 -34.10 -20.72 -4.53
N PRO A 264 -32.93 -20.17 -4.92
CA PRO A 264 -32.59 -20.04 -6.32
C PRO A 264 -32.42 -21.45 -6.89
N ASN A 265 -33.17 -21.71 -7.96
CA ASN A 265 -33.09 -22.93 -8.76
C ASN A 265 -31.64 -23.41 -8.87
N ILE A 266 -31.37 -24.58 -8.28
CA ILE A 266 -30.12 -25.31 -8.46
C ILE A 266 -30.08 -25.72 -9.93
N VAL A 267 -29.47 -24.88 -10.76
CA VAL A 267 -29.17 -25.21 -12.15
C VAL A 267 -28.23 -26.42 -12.11
N PRO A 268 -28.60 -27.56 -12.73
CA PRO A 268 -27.72 -28.72 -12.76
C PRO A 268 -26.44 -28.34 -13.51
N VAL A 269 -25.35 -28.27 -12.76
CA VAL A 269 -24.01 -28.02 -13.29
C VAL A 269 -23.70 -29.13 -14.28
N ALA A 270 -23.83 -28.83 -15.57
CA ALA A 270 -23.43 -29.73 -16.64
C ALA A 270 -22.00 -30.21 -16.37
N LYS A 271 -21.79 -31.53 -16.42
CA LYS A 271 -20.46 -32.16 -16.33
C LYS A 271 -19.60 -31.63 -17.47
N ARG A 272 -18.90 -30.52 -17.21
CA ARG A 272 -17.93 -29.94 -18.13
C ARG A 272 -16.77 -30.93 -18.19
N ASN A 273 -16.51 -31.51 -19.36
CA ASN A 273 -15.32 -32.31 -19.60
C ASN A 273 -14.10 -31.43 -19.32
N VAL A 274 -13.54 -31.60 -18.12
CA VAL A 274 -12.36 -30.85 -17.68
C VAL A 274 -11.19 -31.38 -18.52
N SER A 275 -10.60 -30.51 -19.34
CA SER A 275 -9.46 -30.91 -20.16
C SER A 275 -8.28 -31.32 -19.27
N LEU A 276 -7.49 -32.30 -19.72
CA LEU A 276 -6.29 -32.76 -19.01
C LEU A 276 -5.35 -31.59 -18.66
N PHE A 277 -5.30 -30.57 -19.51
CA PHE A 277 -4.57 -29.32 -19.26
C PHE A 277 -5.04 -28.58 -18.01
N CYS A 278 -6.35 -28.48 -17.77
CA CYS A 278 -6.89 -27.83 -16.57
C CYS A 278 -6.49 -28.59 -15.29
N THR A 279 -6.50 -29.93 -15.33
CA THR A 279 -6.09 -30.76 -14.19
C THR A 279 -4.60 -30.59 -13.89
N VAL A 280 -3.73 -30.65 -14.91
CA VAL A 280 -2.28 -30.45 -14.73
C VAL A 280 -1.97 -29.04 -14.25
N ARG A 281 -2.61 -28.02 -14.84
CA ARG A 281 -2.50 -26.62 -14.40
C ARG A 281 -2.94 -26.46 -12.94
N GLY A 282 -4.11 -27.01 -12.58
CA GLY A 282 -4.65 -26.97 -11.24
C GLY A 282 -3.71 -27.61 -10.22
N HIS A 283 -3.17 -28.79 -10.54
CA HIS A 283 -2.18 -29.47 -9.71
C HIS A 283 -0.92 -28.63 -9.47
N ILE A 284 -0.28 -28.13 -10.54
CA ILE A 284 0.95 -27.35 -10.44
C ILE A 284 0.71 -26.06 -9.64
N LEU A 285 -0.36 -25.32 -9.96
CA LEU A 285 -0.68 -24.05 -9.31
C LEU A 285 -1.11 -24.23 -7.87
N HIS A 286 -1.88 -25.27 -7.55
CA HIS A 286 -2.30 -25.57 -6.19
C HIS A 286 -1.11 -25.96 -5.31
N HIS A 287 -0.17 -26.75 -5.83
CA HIS A 287 1.03 -27.10 -5.06
C HIS A 287 1.95 -25.89 -4.87
N LEU A 288 2.16 -25.04 -5.88
CA LEU A 288 3.03 -23.86 -5.78
C LEU A 288 2.45 -22.70 -4.98
N PHE A 289 1.15 -22.41 -5.16
CA PHE A 289 0.45 -21.27 -4.58
C PHE A 289 -0.90 -21.72 -3.99
N PRO A 290 -0.88 -22.60 -2.96
CA PRO A 290 -2.10 -23.09 -2.33
C PRO A 290 -2.88 -21.97 -1.64
N HIS A 291 -4.20 -22.09 -1.63
CA HIS A 291 -5.10 -21.17 -0.92
C HIS A 291 -5.40 -21.59 0.53
N ASP A 292 -5.02 -22.81 0.89
CA ASP A 292 -5.39 -23.52 2.12
C ASP A 292 -4.18 -23.98 2.93
N LYS A 293 -2.97 -23.93 2.34
CA LYS A 293 -1.72 -24.28 3.02
C LYS A 293 -0.93 -23.01 3.32
N THR A 294 -0.34 -22.98 4.50
CA THR A 294 0.64 -21.98 4.87
C THR A 294 2.01 -22.29 4.25
N ILE A 295 2.92 -21.32 4.27
CA ILE A 295 4.28 -21.49 3.73
C ILE A 295 5.01 -22.67 4.41
N TRP A 296 4.87 -22.82 5.73
CA TRP A 296 5.50 -23.92 6.47
C TRP A 296 4.93 -25.28 6.10
N ARG A 297 3.62 -25.35 5.88
CA ARG A 297 2.97 -26.56 5.37
C ARG A 297 3.38 -26.86 3.93
N SER A 298 3.55 -25.84 3.09
CA SER A 298 4.08 -25.98 1.73
C SER A 298 5.52 -26.51 1.71
N PHE A 299 6.39 -26.13 2.66
CA PHE A 299 7.74 -26.69 2.75
C PHE A 299 7.77 -28.20 3.03
N LYS A 300 6.73 -28.73 3.68
CA LYS A 300 6.58 -30.18 3.92
C LYS A 300 6.01 -30.93 2.71
N ASP A 301 5.47 -30.21 1.73
CA ASP A 301 4.91 -30.78 0.51
C ASP A 301 6.05 -31.06 -0.50
N PRO A 302 6.34 -32.33 -0.83
CA PRO A 302 7.46 -32.67 -1.71
C PRO A 302 7.30 -32.09 -3.12
N TYR A 303 6.06 -31.92 -3.60
CA TYR A 303 5.80 -31.34 -4.92
C TYR A 303 6.12 -29.85 -4.94
N TRP A 304 5.83 -29.13 -3.86
CA TRP A 304 6.20 -27.72 -3.75
C TRP A 304 7.71 -27.53 -3.80
N VAL A 305 8.47 -28.37 -3.07
CA VAL A 305 9.94 -28.36 -3.10
C VAL A 305 10.44 -28.70 -4.49
N LEU A 306 9.93 -29.76 -5.11
CA LEU A 306 10.31 -30.18 -6.46
C LEU A 306 10.11 -29.05 -7.47
N TYR A 307 8.91 -28.46 -7.54
CA TYR A 307 8.60 -27.39 -8.47
C TYR A 307 9.39 -26.10 -8.22
N THR A 308 9.66 -25.78 -6.94
CA THR A 308 10.50 -24.63 -6.59
C THR A 308 11.96 -24.87 -7.00
N CYS A 309 12.49 -26.07 -6.78
CA CYS A 309 13.83 -26.46 -7.19
C CYS A 309 14.02 -26.41 -8.71
N VAL A 310 13.01 -26.83 -9.49
CA VAL A 310 13.04 -26.70 -10.97
C VAL A 310 13.19 -25.22 -11.37
N GLY A 311 12.51 -24.30 -10.69
CA GLY A 311 12.62 -22.87 -10.90
C GLY A 311 13.98 -22.25 -10.52
N LEU A 312 14.82 -22.97 -9.77
CA LEU A 312 16.15 -22.53 -9.36
C LEU A 312 17.28 -23.04 -10.29
N LEU A 313 16.96 -23.86 -11.29
CA LEU A 313 17.97 -24.35 -12.23
C LEU A 313 18.32 -23.27 -13.28
N PRO A 314 19.61 -23.04 -13.62
CA PRO A 314 20.04 -21.89 -14.45
C PRO A 314 19.42 -21.82 -15.86
N ILE A 315 19.13 -22.96 -16.49
CA ILE A 315 18.54 -23.06 -17.83
C ILE A 315 17.07 -23.47 -17.74
N VAL A 316 16.82 -24.60 -17.07
CA VAL A 316 15.45 -25.16 -16.91
C VAL A 316 14.53 -24.20 -16.16
N GLY A 317 15.07 -23.46 -15.19
CA GLY A 317 14.32 -22.47 -14.44
C GLY A 317 13.77 -21.35 -15.31
N GLN A 318 14.49 -20.94 -16.36
CA GLN A 318 14.04 -19.86 -17.25
C GLN A 318 12.79 -20.28 -18.04
N LEU A 319 12.84 -21.49 -18.62
CA LEU A 319 11.70 -22.10 -19.31
C LEU A 319 10.54 -22.35 -18.34
N TRP A 320 10.85 -22.77 -17.11
CA TRP A 320 9.87 -22.98 -16.06
C TRP A 320 9.12 -21.70 -15.70
N TRP A 321 9.81 -20.56 -15.54
CA TRP A 321 9.15 -19.29 -15.25
C TRP A 321 8.29 -18.76 -16.40
N ILE A 322 8.70 -18.98 -17.65
CA ILE A 322 7.88 -18.67 -18.83
C ILE A 322 6.62 -19.55 -18.81
N PHE A 323 6.78 -20.85 -18.55
CA PHE A 323 5.65 -21.76 -18.40
C PHE A 323 4.71 -21.32 -17.28
N LEU A 324 5.24 -20.97 -16.09
CA LEU A 324 4.46 -20.43 -14.98
C LEU A 324 3.71 -19.15 -15.38
N PHE A 325 4.36 -18.23 -16.09
CA PHE A 325 3.70 -17.02 -16.57
C PHE A 325 2.52 -17.36 -17.48
N ILE A 326 2.65 -18.35 -18.38
CA ILE A 326 1.58 -18.76 -19.28
C ILE A 326 0.40 -19.32 -18.49
N ILE A 327 0.63 -20.25 -17.56
CA ILE A 327 -0.45 -20.93 -16.82
C ILE A 327 -1.07 -20.07 -15.71
N LYS A 328 -0.34 -19.10 -15.16
CA LYS A 328 -0.81 -18.29 -14.04
C LYS A 328 -1.95 -17.38 -14.48
N ASP A 329 -2.90 -17.18 -13.58
CA ASP A 329 -3.98 -16.23 -13.77
C ASP A 329 -3.43 -14.80 -13.72
N LYS A 330 -3.53 -14.10 -14.84
CA LYS A 330 -3.03 -12.74 -15.01
C LYS A 330 -4.14 -11.69 -14.85
N THR A 331 -5.35 -12.12 -14.53
CA THR A 331 -6.49 -11.22 -14.24
C THR A 331 -6.47 -10.77 -12.79
N ASN A 332 -5.89 -11.59 -11.89
CA ASN A 332 -5.82 -11.29 -10.47
C ASN A 332 -4.54 -10.55 -10.09
N GLU A 333 -4.69 -9.41 -9.41
CA GLU A 333 -3.57 -8.55 -8.99
C GLU A 333 -2.57 -9.26 -8.08
N HIS A 334 -3.06 -9.95 -7.03
CA HIS A 334 -2.20 -10.62 -6.05
C HIS A 334 -1.34 -11.71 -6.71
N GLN A 335 -1.94 -12.48 -7.62
CA GLN A 335 -1.25 -13.54 -8.35
C GLN A 335 -0.13 -12.99 -9.23
N LEU A 336 -0.38 -11.87 -9.92
CA LEU A 336 0.61 -11.21 -10.75
C LEU A 336 1.74 -10.59 -9.91
N CYS A 337 1.41 -9.90 -8.80
CA CYS A 337 2.40 -9.40 -7.85
C CYS A 337 3.28 -10.53 -7.29
N GLN A 338 2.69 -11.64 -6.86
CA GLN A 338 3.44 -12.79 -6.38
C GLN A 338 4.34 -13.40 -7.46
N PHE A 339 3.92 -13.37 -8.74
CA PHE A 339 4.76 -13.83 -9.84
C PHE A 339 5.98 -12.93 -10.03
N ILE A 340 5.78 -11.61 -10.09
CA ILE A 340 6.87 -10.62 -10.25
C ILE A 340 7.89 -10.77 -9.11
N VAL A 341 7.41 -10.77 -7.86
CA VAL A 341 8.25 -10.93 -6.67
C VAL A 341 8.96 -12.28 -6.67
N GLY A 342 8.23 -13.37 -6.94
CA GLY A 342 8.82 -14.73 -6.99
C GLY A 342 9.89 -14.86 -8.06
N PHE A 343 9.64 -14.32 -9.25
CA PHE A 343 10.56 -14.32 -10.37
C PHE A 343 11.84 -13.53 -10.05
N LYS A 344 11.70 -12.32 -9.48
CA LYS A 344 12.83 -11.47 -9.09
C LYS A 344 13.67 -12.08 -7.98
N VAL A 345 13.04 -12.73 -7.00
CA VAL A 345 13.76 -13.46 -5.95
C VAL A 345 14.50 -14.66 -6.53
N ALA A 346 13.88 -15.42 -7.45
CA ALA A 346 14.57 -16.51 -8.14
C ALA A 346 15.74 -15.98 -8.98
N GLN A 347 15.58 -14.83 -9.65
CA GLN A 347 16.65 -14.16 -10.37
C GLN A 347 17.79 -13.75 -9.42
N PHE A 348 17.50 -13.19 -8.26
CA PHE A 348 18.53 -12.88 -7.26
C PHE A 348 19.33 -14.11 -6.82
N ILE A 349 18.63 -15.21 -6.50
CA ILE A 349 19.28 -16.44 -6.03
C ILE A 349 20.10 -17.08 -7.16
N THR A 350 19.50 -17.28 -8.33
CA THR A 350 20.12 -18.03 -9.43
C THR A 350 21.12 -17.17 -10.22
N LEU A 351 20.68 -16.02 -10.71
CA LEU A 351 21.48 -15.11 -11.53
C LEU A 351 22.50 -14.33 -10.72
N GLY A 352 22.15 -13.95 -9.49
CA GLY A 352 23.04 -13.27 -8.57
C GLY A 352 23.96 -14.26 -7.85
N ILE A 353 23.45 -14.92 -6.81
CA ILE A 353 24.29 -15.69 -5.87
C ILE A 353 24.94 -16.91 -6.54
N VAL A 354 24.15 -17.78 -7.18
CA VAL A 354 24.67 -19.05 -7.74
C VAL A 354 25.67 -18.78 -8.86
N HIS A 355 25.33 -17.91 -9.81
CA HIS A 355 26.27 -17.54 -10.87
C HIS A 355 27.50 -16.78 -10.36
N MET A 356 27.39 -15.96 -9.31
CA MET A 356 28.57 -15.37 -8.66
C MET A 356 29.51 -16.45 -8.12
N VAL A 357 28.99 -17.43 -7.37
CA VAL A 357 29.79 -18.54 -6.81
C VAL A 357 30.41 -19.39 -7.92
N LEU A 358 29.65 -19.71 -8.97
CA LEU A 358 30.15 -20.47 -10.12
C LEU A 358 31.23 -19.69 -10.88
N GLY A 359 31.04 -18.39 -11.11
CA GLY A 359 32.03 -17.52 -11.74
C GLY A 359 33.33 -17.46 -10.95
N ILE A 360 33.27 -17.24 -9.64
CA ILE A 360 34.43 -17.28 -8.74
C ILE A 360 35.13 -18.65 -8.81
N SER A 361 34.35 -19.75 -8.77
CA SER A 361 34.90 -21.11 -8.85
C SER A 361 35.62 -21.37 -10.19
N MET A 362 35.09 -20.86 -11.30
CA MET A 362 35.73 -20.92 -12.62
C MET A 362 37.05 -20.13 -12.64
N TYR A 363 37.08 -18.93 -12.05
CA TYR A 363 38.33 -18.16 -11.92
C TYR A 363 39.36 -18.87 -11.06
N ILE A 364 38.98 -19.40 -9.89
CA ILE A 364 39.89 -20.15 -9.01
C ILE A 364 40.46 -21.36 -9.75
N LYS A 365 39.62 -22.14 -10.44
CA LYS A 365 40.09 -23.27 -11.25
C LYS A 365 41.09 -22.81 -12.31
N CYS A 366 40.84 -21.68 -12.96
CA CYS A 366 41.75 -21.20 -13.98
C CYS A 366 43.10 -20.74 -13.42
N VAL A 367 43.08 -20.01 -12.30
CA VAL A 367 44.29 -19.57 -11.61
C VAL A 367 45.11 -20.77 -11.10
N MET A 368 44.44 -21.81 -10.57
CA MET A 368 45.10 -22.98 -9.99
C MET A 368 45.62 -23.97 -11.02
N LEU A 369 44.92 -24.18 -12.15
CA LEU A 369 45.30 -25.16 -13.18
C LEU A 369 46.25 -24.59 -14.24
N GLY A 370 46.48 -23.27 -14.24
CA GLY A 370 47.74 -22.70 -14.69
C GLY A 370 48.04 -22.80 -16.18
N SER A 371 47.25 -22.11 -17.01
CA SER A 371 47.78 -21.32 -18.14
C SER A 371 46.79 -20.20 -18.47
N MET A 372 47.28 -19.01 -18.81
CA MET A 372 46.42 -17.90 -19.26
C MET A 372 45.53 -18.31 -20.45
N GLU A 373 46.03 -19.21 -21.30
CA GLU A 373 45.31 -19.77 -22.44
C GLU A 373 44.07 -20.58 -22.03
N LEU A 374 44.15 -21.32 -20.92
CA LEU A 374 42.99 -22.04 -20.36
C LEU A 374 41.87 -21.07 -19.94
N CYS A 375 42.22 -19.88 -19.43
CA CYS A 375 41.27 -18.84 -19.04
C CYS A 375 40.63 -18.14 -20.23
N GLN A 376 41.36 -18.05 -21.34
CA GLN A 376 40.87 -17.49 -22.60
C GLN A 376 39.91 -18.45 -23.31
N GLY A 377 40.08 -19.75 -23.10
CA GLY A 377 39.25 -20.82 -23.65
C GLY A 377 37.93 -21.06 -22.92
N GLU A 378 37.40 -22.29 -23.05
CA GLU A 378 36.06 -22.68 -22.60
C GLU A 378 35.87 -22.76 -21.07
N THR A 379 36.93 -22.62 -20.28
CA THR A 379 36.86 -22.85 -18.83
C THR A 379 36.55 -21.60 -18.00
N GLY A 380 36.68 -20.41 -18.59
CA GLY A 380 36.33 -19.15 -17.95
C GLY A 380 34.82 -18.89 -17.94
N PRO A 381 34.32 -18.03 -17.03
CA PRO A 381 32.91 -17.67 -17.01
C PRO A 381 32.56 -16.81 -18.23
N ALA A 382 31.97 -17.41 -19.26
CA ALA A 382 31.56 -16.71 -20.47
C ALA A 382 30.03 -16.63 -20.56
N LEU A 383 29.52 -15.50 -21.05
CA LEU A 383 28.12 -15.40 -21.45
C LEU A 383 27.95 -15.95 -22.88
N GLU A 384 27.22 -17.06 -23.01
CA GLU A 384 26.83 -17.62 -24.31
C GLU A 384 25.64 -16.86 -24.91
N GLU A 385 25.55 -16.81 -26.23
CA GLU A 385 24.48 -16.10 -26.96
C GLU A 385 23.08 -16.61 -26.59
N VAL A 386 22.93 -17.92 -26.42
CA VAL A 386 21.66 -18.55 -26.00
C VAL A 386 21.26 -18.05 -24.60
N THR A 387 22.21 -18.03 -23.66
CA THR A 387 21.95 -17.54 -22.29
C THR A 387 21.67 -16.03 -22.26
N ALA A 388 22.27 -15.25 -23.17
CA ALA A 388 21.97 -13.83 -23.35
C ALA A 388 20.55 -13.61 -23.89
N CYS A 389 20.11 -14.44 -24.84
CA CYS A 389 18.74 -14.40 -25.36
C CYS A 389 17.72 -14.71 -24.26
N PHE A 390 17.96 -15.75 -23.46
CA PHE A 390 17.11 -16.03 -22.31
C PHE A 390 17.12 -14.91 -21.28
N PHE A 391 18.27 -14.29 -21.02
CA PHE A 391 18.37 -13.14 -20.14
C PHE A 391 17.50 -11.97 -20.65
N ALA A 392 17.55 -11.65 -21.93
CA ALA A 392 16.67 -10.64 -22.52
C ALA A 392 15.19 -11.01 -22.38
N LEU A 393 14.84 -12.28 -22.62
CA LEU A 393 13.48 -12.78 -22.46
C LEU A 393 12.98 -12.67 -21.01
N GLN A 394 13.85 -12.90 -20.02
CA GLN A 394 13.54 -12.71 -18.60
C GLN A 394 13.16 -11.26 -18.28
N ILE A 395 13.91 -10.29 -18.82
CA ILE A 395 13.64 -8.86 -18.62
C ILE A 395 12.28 -8.50 -19.24
N VAL A 396 12.04 -8.93 -20.48
CA VAL A 396 10.78 -8.71 -21.19
C VAL A 396 9.61 -9.32 -20.42
N LEU A 397 9.77 -10.51 -19.85
CA LEU A 397 8.72 -11.19 -19.09
C LEU A 397 8.31 -10.40 -17.84
N VAL A 398 9.28 -9.85 -17.11
CA VAL A 398 9.02 -9.00 -15.93
C VAL A 398 8.30 -7.73 -16.32
N TRP A 399 8.75 -7.06 -17.39
CA TRP A 399 8.11 -5.83 -17.85
C TRP A 399 6.70 -6.09 -18.36
N ALA A 400 6.49 -7.19 -19.09
CA ALA A 400 5.16 -7.62 -19.50
C ALA A 400 4.24 -7.88 -18.30
N ALA A 401 4.77 -8.41 -17.19
CA ALA A 401 4.01 -8.58 -15.95
C ALA A 401 3.69 -7.24 -15.29
N PHE A 402 4.64 -6.29 -15.22
CA PHE A 402 4.41 -4.94 -14.68
C PHE A 402 3.39 -4.15 -15.52
N PHE A 403 3.51 -4.14 -16.84
CA PHE A 403 2.57 -3.45 -17.73
C PHE A 403 1.17 -4.03 -17.67
N ARG A 404 1.02 -5.31 -17.28
CA ARG A 404 -0.28 -5.93 -17.09
C ARG A 404 -0.93 -5.60 -15.74
N LEU A 405 -0.16 -5.10 -14.77
CA LEU A 405 -0.64 -4.86 -13.40
C LEU A 405 -1.81 -3.85 -13.32
N PRO A 406 -1.80 -2.71 -14.04
CA PRO A 406 -2.92 -1.76 -14.04
C PRO A 406 -4.23 -2.33 -14.59
N TYR A 407 -4.15 -3.39 -15.40
CA TYR A 407 -5.28 -4.07 -16.04
C TYR A 407 -5.84 -5.22 -15.20
N THR A 408 -5.36 -5.41 -13.97
CA THR A 408 -5.82 -6.49 -13.09
C THR A 408 -7.06 -6.09 -12.30
N ALA A 409 -7.92 -7.09 -12.05
CA ALA A 409 -9.11 -6.96 -11.22
C ALA A 409 -8.78 -7.27 -9.76
N ARG A 410 -9.30 -6.43 -8.85
CA ARG A 410 -9.40 -6.80 -7.42
C ARG A 410 -10.67 -7.61 -7.20
N PRO A 411 -10.61 -8.74 -6.49
CA PRO A 411 -11.81 -9.40 -6.02
C PRO A 411 -12.64 -8.40 -5.20
N GLN A 412 -13.89 -8.16 -5.61
CA GLN A 412 -14.78 -7.30 -4.83
C GLN A 412 -14.91 -7.88 -3.42
N GLU A 413 -14.64 -7.06 -2.42
CA GLU A 413 -14.99 -7.40 -1.05
C GLU A 413 -16.50 -7.57 -0.99
N ALA A 414 -16.98 -8.71 -0.49
CA ALA A 414 -18.37 -8.88 -0.15
C ALA A 414 -18.69 -7.85 0.93
N ALA A 415 -19.21 -6.70 0.48
CA ALA A 415 -19.62 -5.51 1.22
C ALA A 415 -19.44 -5.60 2.73
N VAL A 416 -18.22 -5.34 3.22
CA VAL A 416 -18.09 -4.90 4.61
C VAL A 416 -18.73 -3.52 4.63
N LEU A 417 -19.82 -3.42 5.39
CA LEU A 417 -20.78 -2.31 5.47
C LEU A 417 -20.20 -0.94 5.89
N TYR A 418 -18.87 -0.83 5.95
CA TYR A 418 -18.10 0.33 6.38
C TYR A 418 -17.11 0.79 5.30
N ARG A 419 -17.46 0.66 4.01
CA ARG A 419 -16.71 1.38 2.96
C ARG A 419 -16.90 2.87 3.22
N THR A 420 -15.85 3.52 3.74
CA THR A 420 -15.84 4.95 3.95
C THR A 420 -16.06 5.65 2.61
N LYS A 421 -17.00 6.59 2.56
CA LYS A 421 -17.35 7.39 1.36
C LYS A 421 -16.14 8.00 0.63
N SER A 422 -14.99 8.13 1.31
CA SER A 422 -13.74 8.61 0.71
C SER A 422 -13.20 7.66 -0.38
N SER A 423 -13.22 6.33 -0.16
CA SER A 423 -12.79 5.35 -1.17
C SER A 423 -13.71 5.34 -2.40
N GLU A 424 -15.00 5.56 -2.19
CA GLU A 424 -16.01 5.54 -3.26
C GLU A 424 -15.94 6.78 -4.16
N ILE A 425 -15.38 7.90 -3.68
CA ILE A 425 -15.16 9.11 -4.48
C ILE A 425 -13.87 8.96 -5.31
N ARG A 426 -12.84 8.29 -4.79
CA ARG A 426 -11.59 8.04 -5.53
C ARG A 426 -11.78 7.05 -6.69
N ASP A 427 -12.71 6.11 -6.55
CA ASP A 427 -13.07 5.13 -7.60
C ASP A 427 -13.81 5.75 -8.82
N LYS A 428 -14.11 7.06 -8.86
CA LYS A 428 -14.93 7.67 -9.93
C LYS A 428 -14.16 8.13 -11.17
N GLU A 429 -12.85 8.24 -11.13
CA GLU A 429 -12.06 8.52 -12.33
C GLU A 429 -11.55 7.20 -12.92
N VAL A 430 -12.47 6.44 -13.54
CA VAL A 430 -12.09 5.25 -14.32
C VAL A 430 -11.35 5.73 -15.57
N LEU A 431 -10.02 5.70 -15.49
CA LEU A 431 -9.16 6.04 -16.61
C LEU A 431 -9.29 4.95 -17.67
N HIS A 432 -9.53 5.34 -18.92
CA HIS A 432 -9.55 4.40 -20.04
C HIS A 432 -8.29 4.61 -20.86
N ASP A 433 -7.64 3.52 -21.28
CA ASP A 433 -6.52 3.60 -22.22
C ASP A 433 -7.01 3.95 -23.64
N ALA A 434 -6.06 4.13 -24.57
CA ALA A 434 -6.35 4.41 -25.98
C ALA A 434 -7.17 3.30 -26.67
N PHE A 435 -7.29 2.12 -26.06
CA PHE A 435 -8.05 0.98 -26.56
C PHE A 435 -9.39 0.80 -25.82
N GLY A 436 -9.73 1.70 -24.90
CA GLY A 436 -10.96 1.64 -24.11
C GLY A 436 -10.93 0.63 -22.96
N ASN A 437 -9.76 0.09 -22.59
CA ASN A 437 -9.65 -0.76 -21.41
C ASN A 437 -9.58 0.11 -20.14
N GLU A 438 -10.26 -0.32 -19.08
CA GLU A 438 -10.19 0.31 -17.77
C GLU A 438 -8.79 0.12 -17.16
N VAL A 439 -8.15 1.22 -16.79
CA VAL A 439 -6.82 1.27 -16.19
C VAL A 439 -6.97 1.71 -14.73
N HIS A 440 -6.49 0.87 -13.81
CA HIS A 440 -6.45 1.18 -12.39
C HIS A 440 -5.01 1.46 -11.97
N LEU A 441 -4.64 2.74 -11.86
CA LEU A 441 -3.30 3.17 -11.44
C LEU A 441 -2.98 2.79 -9.99
N ASP A 442 -4.01 2.60 -9.14
CA ASP A 442 -3.86 2.19 -7.73
C ASP A 442 -3.47 0.71 -7.54
N ARG A 443 -3.25 -0.04 -8.63
CA ARG A 443 -2.90 -1.47 -8.58
C ARG A 443 -1.39 -1.67 -8.38
N GLY A 444 -1.04 -2.68 -7.59
CA GLY A 444 0.34 -3.06 -7.27
C GLY A 444 0.88 -2.49 -5.96
N GLY A 445 0.23 -1.49 -5.36
CA GLY A 445 0.71 -0.85 -4.13
C GLY A 445 2.15 -0.36 -4.29
N TYR A 446 3.01 -0.62 -3.31
CA TYR A 446 4.43 -0.24 -3.40
C TYR A 446 5.21 -0.98 -4.50
N LEU A 447 4.70 -2.10 -5.02
CA LEU A 447 5.39 -2.86 -6.07
C LEU A 447 5.50 -2.05 -7.37
N ILE A 448 4.59 -1.11 -7.65
CA ILE A 448 4.70 -0.25 -8.83
C ILE A 448 5.90 0.69 -8.75
N LYS A 449 6.28 1.15 -7.55
CA LYS A 449 7.49 1.96 -7.32
C LYS A 449 8.75 1.14 -7.60
N PHE A 450 8.70 -0.17 -7.32
CA PHE A 450 9.77 -1.11 -7.69
C PHE A 450 9.87 -1.38 -9.19
N CYS A 451 8.83 -1.12 -9.99
CA CYS A 451 8.95 -1.09 -11.45
C CYS A 451 9.92 0.01 -11.89
N GLY A 452 9.83 1.21 -11.27
CA GLY A 452 10.77 2.31 -11.53
C GLY A 452 12.21 1.94 -11.15
N TYR A 453 12.41 1.36 -9.96
CA TYR A 453 13.72 0.83 -9.55
C TYR A 453 14.27 -0.17 -10.57
N GLU A 454 13.43 -1.11 -11.03
CA GLU A 454 13.79 -2.11 -12.03
C GLU A 454 14.16 -1.50 -13.39
N THR A 455 13.46 -0.44 -13.82
CA THR A 455 13.83 0.31 -15.03
C THR A 455 15.18 0.99 -14.86
N VAL A 456 15.45 1.61 -13.70
CA VAL A 456 16.74 2.26 -13.43
C VAL A 456 17.89 1.24 -13.43
N THR A 457 17.75 0.10 -12.75
CA THR A 457 18.78 -0.95 -12.74
C THR A 457 19.03 -1.54 -14.12
N PHE A 458 17.97 -1.70 -14.93
CA PHE A 458 18.10 -2.09 -16.34
C PHE A 458 18.88 -1.04 -17.15
N VAL A 459 18.55 0.25 -17.05
CA VAL A 459 19.25 1.32 -17.78
C VAL A 459 20.75 1.35 -17.41
N ILE A 460 21.07 1.24 -16.12
CA ILE A 460 22.46 1.19 -15.64
C ILE A 460 23.18 -0.03 -16.24
N THR A 461 22.54 -1.20 -16.22
CA THR A 461 23.10 -2.45 -16.75
C THR A 461 23.36 -2.35 -18.26
N MET A 462 22.42 -1.77 -19.00
CA MET A 462 22.56 -1.54 -20.44
C MET A 462 23.65 -0.53 -20.77
N ALA A 463 23.77 0.56 -19.99
CA ALA A 463 24.85 1.53 -20.17
C ALA A 463 26.23 0.91 -19.96
N VAL A 464 26.40 0.09 -18.93
CA VAL A 464 27.66 -0.65 -18.68
C VAL A 464 27.92 -1.68 -19.78
N ALA A 465 26.90 -2.41 -20.25
CA ALA A 465 27.02 -3.34 -21.36
C ALA A 465 27.43 -2.64 -22.67
N SER A 466 26.84 -1.48 -22.98
CA SER A 466 27.21 -0.66 -24.13
C SER A 466 28.64 -0.13 -24.02
N LEU A 467 29.09 0.27 -22.82
CA LEU A 467 30.48 0.70 -22.60
C LEU A 467 31.47 -0.45 -22.85
N VAL A 468 31.20 -1.66 -22.35
CA VAL A 468 32.02 -2.85 -22.62
C VAL A 468 32.05 -3.20 -24.12
N PHE A 469 30.94 -2.99 -24.82
CA PHE A 469 30.87 -3.20 -26.26
C PHE A 469 31.72 -2.17 -27.04
N TRP A 470 31.76 -0.92 -26.57
CA TRP A 470 32.50 0.18 -27.20
C TRP A 470 34.01 0.08 -26.99
N LEU A 471 34.45 -0.39 -25.82
CA LEU A 471 35.86 -0.51 -25.48
C LEU A 471 36.56 -1.66 -26.25
N PRO A 472 37.85 -1.49 -26.61
CA PRO A 472 38.59 -2.45 -27.45
C PRO A 472 39.06 -3.69 -26.66
N PHE A 473 38.15 -4.35 -25.95
CA PHE A 473 38.43 -5.61 -25.25
C PHE A 473 38.52 -6.78 -26.23
N GLU A 474 39.31 -7.79 -25.87
CA GLU A 474 39.33 -9.06 -26.60
C GLU A 474 37.98 -9.80 -26.46
N SER A 475 37.68 -10.70 -27.40
CA SER A 475 36.37 -11.37 -27.46
C SER A 475 36.05 -12.17 -26.18
N TRP A 476 37.03 -12.85 -25.60
CA TRP A 476 36.87 -13.61 -24.37
C TRP A 476 36.66 -12.69 -23.15
N GLN A 477 37.38 -11.56 -23.08
CA GLN A 477 37.22 -10.56 -22.02
C GLN A 477 35.81 -9.97 -22.04
N ARG A 478 35.29 -9.63 -23.23
CA ARG A 478 33.91 -9.15 -23.38
C ARG A 478 32.89 -10.17 -22.87
N LYS A 479 33.05 -11.46 -23.21
CA LYS A 479 32.15 -12.52 -22.72
C LYS A 479 32.17 -12.66 -21.20
N GLN A 480 33.35 -12.52 -20.58
CA GLN A 480 33.48 -12.52 -19.12
C GLN A 480 32.85 -11.28 -18.47
N LEU A 481 33.07 -10.10 -19.04
CA LEU A 481 32.45 -8.86 -18.57
C LEU A 481 30.92 -8.92 -18.67
N PHE A 482 30.36 -9.42 -19.79
CA PHE A 482 28.93 -9.61 -19.92
C PHE A 482 28.36 -10.64 -18.93
N TYR A 483 29.11 -11.70 -18.62
CA TYR A 483 28.75 -12.64 -17.56
C TYR A 483 28.57 -11.91 -16.23
N TRP A 484 29.55 -11.09 -15.84
CA TRP A 484 29.52 -10.33 -14.60
C TRP A 484 28.46 -9.23 -14.57
N ILE A 485 28.23 -8.52 -15.67
CA ILE A 485 27.16 -7.52 -15.78
C ILE A 485 25.80 -8.19 -15.55
N ARG A 486 25.57 -9.33 -16.19
CA ARG A 486 24.34 -10.13 -15.99
C ARG A 486 24.20 -10.59 -14.53
N THR A 487 25.29 -11.05 -13.91
CA THR A 487 25.29 -11.47 -12.50
C THR A 487 25.04 -10.30 -11.55
N ALA A 488 25.64 -9.14 -11.81
CA ALA A 488 25.41 -7.92 -11.04
C ALA A 488 23.95 -7.48 -11.10
N TYR A 489 23.32 -7.53 -12.28
CA TYR A 489 21.89 -7.26 -12.42
C TYR A 489 21.02 -8.27 -11.64
N GLY A 490 21.42 -9.55 -11.61
CA GLY A 490 20.82 -10.54 -10.71
C GLY A 490 20.91 -10.12 -9.24
N LEU A 491 22.08 -9.71 -8.77
CA LEU A 491 22.29 -9.22 -7.39
C LEU A 491 21.48 -7.97 -7.07
N LEU A 492 21.30 -7.06 -8.04
CA LEU A 492 20.46 -5.86 -7.88
C LEU A 492 18.97 -6.17 -7.68
N SER A 493 18.54 -7.42 -7.89
CA SER A 493 17.17 -7.87 -7.55
C SER A 493 16.98 -8.16 -6.05
N PHE A 494 18.02 -8.01 -5.21
CA PHE A 494 17.96 -8.22 -3.75
C PHE A 494 16.78 -7.53 -3.05
N PRO A 495 16.43 -6.27 -3.34
CA PRO A 495 15.33 -5.59 -2.64
C PRO A 495 13.97 -6.29 -2.76
N PHE A 496 13.75 -7.10 -3.80
CA PHE A 496 12.51 -7.87 -3.96
C PHE A 496 12.34 -8.98 -2.90
N LEU A 497 13.40 -9.39 -2.20
CA LEU A 497 13.32 -10.35 -1.10
C LEU A 497 12.45 -9.85 0.05
N VAL A 498 12.40 -8.54 0.28
CA VAL A 498 11.58 -7.94 1.36
C VAL A 498 10.10 -8.27 1.16
N PHE A 499 9.63 -8.31 -0.09
CA PHE A 499 8.24 -8.69 -0.43
C PHE A 499 7.94 -10.18 -0.26
N LYS A 500 8.96 -11.04 -0.16
CA LYS A 500 8.76 -12.46 0.14
C LYS A 500 8.53 -12.72 1.63
N VAL A 501 8.86 -11.78 2.50
CA VAL A 501 8.59 -11.89 3.93
C VAL A 501 7.08 -11.68 4.16
N PRO A 502 6.33 -12.66 4.67
CA PRO A 502 4.86 -12.63 4.68
C PRO A 502 4.23 -11.42 5.38
N VAL A 503 4.89 -10.92 6.43
CA VAL A 503 4.44 -9.74 7.19
C VAL A 503 4.56 -8.48 6.32
N LEU A 504 5.73 -8.27 5.70
CA LEU A 504 5.99 -7.13 4.82
C LEU A 504 5.20 -7.23 3.52
N ALA A 505 5.00 -8.43 2.99
CA ALA A 505 4.19 -8.71 1.81
C ALA A 505 2.78 -8.11 1.93
N ASN A 506 2.12 -8.32 3.07
CA ASN A 506 0.76 -7.82 3.31
C ASN A 506 0.70 -6.30 3.44
N VAL A 507 1.72 -5.71 4.07
CA VAL A 507 1.80 -4.25 4.27
C VAL A 507 2.14 -3.55 2.95
N LEU A 508 3.13 -4.04 2.21
CA LEU A 508 3.67 -3.36 1.04
C LEU A 508 2.82 -3.56 -0.21
N MET A 509 2.26 -4.76 -0.42
CA MET A 509 1.49 -5.01 -1.64
C MET A 509 0.06 -4.49 -1.55
N HIS A 510 -0.50 -4.26 -0.35
CA HIS A 510 -1.90 -3.88 -0.14
C HIS A 510 -2.92 -4.73 -0.93
N THR A 511 -2.55 -5.96 -1.28
CA THR A 511 -3.40 -6.90 -2.00
C THR A 511 -3.92 -7.96 -1.06
N ARG A 512 -5.17 -8.38 -1.29
CA ARG A 512 -5.74 -9.51 -0.57
C ARG A 512 -5.02 -10.78 -0.98
N GLN A 513 -4.65 -11.60 0.00
CA GLN A 513 -4.05 -12.90 -0.27
C GLN A 513 -5.03 -13.81 -1.04
N MET A 514 -4.56 -14.32 -2.16
CA MET A 514 -5.27 -15.24 -3.04
C MET A 514 -4.40 -16.48 -3.27
N GLY A 515 -5.01 -17.62 -3.55
CA GLY A 515 -4.31 -18.85 -3.92
C GLY A 515 -5.13 -19.65 -4.94
N TYR A 516 -4.65 -20.83 -5.28
CA TYR A 516 -5.36 -21.75 -6.19
C TYR A 516 -5.97 -22.93 -5.43
N ASN A 517 -7.20 -23.29 -5.81
CA ASN A 517 -7.81 -24.56 -5.43
C ASN A 517 -7.28 -25.71 -6.33
N GLU A 518 -7.64 -26.96 -6.03
CA GLU A 518 -7.23 -28.13 -6.80
C GLU A 518 -7.67 -28.08 -8.28
N ARG A 519 -8.71 -27.28 -8.59
CA ARG A 519 -9.21 -27.07 -9.95
C ARG A 519 -8.42 -26.01 -10.73
N GLY A 520 -7.52 -25.28 -10.07
CA GLY A 520 -6.77 -24.18 -10.65
C GLY A 520 -7.54 -22.87 -10.75
N ASP A 521 -8.65 -22.73 -10.01
CA ASP A 521 -9.37 -21.47 -9.89
C ASP A 521 -8.69 -20.59 -8.82
N THR A 522 -8.56 -19.30 -9.11
CA THR A 522 -8.04 -18.33 -8.15
C THR A 522 -9.12 -18.05 -7.10
N VAL A 523 -8.86 -18.42 -5.85
CA VAL A 523 -9.78 -18.26 -4.72
C VAL A 523 -9.13 -17.47 -3.60
N GLN A 524 -9.97 -16.88 -2.75
CA GLN A 524 -9.49 -16.17 -1.56
C GLN A 524 -8.81 -17.16 -0.62
N PHE A 525 -7.72 -16.71 0.02
CA PHE A 525 -7.04 -17.53 1.02
C PHE A 525 -8.02 -17.86 2.16
N ALA A 526 -8.36 -19.13 2.28
CA ALA A 526 -9.28 -19.61 3.30
C ALA A 526 -8.45 -19.95 4.53
N VAL A 527 -8.32 -19.01 5.46
CA VAL A 527 -7.81 -19.34 6.79
C VAL A 527 -8.87 -20.25 7.42
N LYS A 528 -8.66 -21.57 7.32
CA LYS A 528 -9.50 -22.54 7.99
C LYS A 528 -9.36 -22.24 9.47
N LYS A 529 -10.34 -21.53 10.06
CA LYS A 529 -10.52 -21.52 11.51
C LYS A 529 -10.77 -22.98 11.85
N GLN A 530 -9.73 -23.68 12.32
CA GLN A 530 -9.92 -24.93 13.03
C GLN A 530 -10.77 -24.56 14.25
N HIS A 531 -12.09 -24.73 14.11
CA HIS A 531 -12.94 -24.94 15.25
C HIS A 531 -12.58 -26.33 15.76
N GLU A 532 -11.60 -26.38 16.65
CA GLU A 532 -11.50 -27.44 17.66
C GLU A 532 -12.29 -27.02 18.89
#